data_AF-A0A174EU92-F1
#
_entry.id   AF-A0A174EU92-F1
#
_cell.length_a   1.000
_cell.length_b   1.000
_cell.length_c   1.000
_cell.angle_alpha   90.00
_cell.angle_beta   90.00
_cell.angle_gamma   90.00
#
_symmetry.space_group_name_H-M   'P 1'
#
loop_
_entity.id
_entity.type
_entity.pdbx_description
1 polymer ?
#
loop_
_entity_poly.entity_id
_entity_poly.type
_entity_poly.pdbx_seq_one_letter_code
_entity_poly.pdbx_strand_id
1 'polypeptide(L)'
;MITGGEPLLFPEKLSNLAESIRTVQKLAYGNKGKLFLYTALADMLPNYIRYFDGVVYTPHSANDVHSLLKANNFLLDYKDELMESKSLRLNLFPDIKKHIPDNTDLSLWKVKDMQWIKDCPVPADEEFKRVAELWEVE
;
A
#
# COMPACT_ATOMS: atom_id res chain seq x y z
N MET A 1 -1.78 -2.98 -10.06
CA MET A 1 -1.72 -2.43 -8.68
C MET A 1 -2.79 -1.37 -8.57
N ILE A 2 -3.59 -1.39 -7.49
CA ILE A 2 -4.56 -0.33 -7.19
C ILE A 2 -3.89 0.64 -6.22
N THR A 3 -3.86 1.91 -6.62
CA THR A 3 -3.23 3.04 -5.92
C THR A 3 -3.99 4.32 -6.29
N GLY A 4 -3.51 5.50 -5.89
CA GLY A 4 -4.16 6.80 -6.12
C GLY A 4 -4.05 7.67 -4.89
N GLY A 5 -5.16 8.31 -4.48
CA GLY A 5 -5.27 8.92 -3.16
C GLY A 5 -5.21 7.85 -2.06
N GLU A 6 -6.35 7.43 -1.52
CA GLU A 6 -6.40 6.32 -0.56
C GLU A 6 -7.54 5.34 -0.93
N PRO A 7 -7.23 4.15 -1.47
CA PRO A 7 -8.25 3.21 -1.92
C PRO A 7 -9.18 2.70 -0.80
N LEU A 8 -8.68 2.54 0.43
CA LEU A 8 -9.46 2.00 1.55
C LEU A 8 -10.48 3.00 2.13
N LEU A 9 -10.52 4.25 1.64
CA LEU A 9 -11.64 5.17 1.90
C LEU A 9 -12.95 4.73 1.21
N PHE A 10 -12.87 3.87 0.20
CA PHE A 10 -14.03 3.38 -0.56
C PHE A 10 -14.07 1.85 -0.60
N PRO A 11 -14.18 1.18 0.56
CA PRO A 11 -13.95 -0.26 0.69
C PRO A 11 -14.84 -1.12 -0.21
N GLU A 12 -16.14 -0.82 -0.31
CA GLU A 12 -17.06 -1.57 -1.15
C GLU A 12 -16.75 -1.41 -2.65
N LYS A 13 -16.39 -0.20 -3.08
CA LYS A 13 -15.99 0.04 -4.47
C LYS A 13 -14.68 -0.69 -4.79
N LEU A 14 -13.75 -0.71 -3.82
CA LEU A 14 -12.48 -1.40 -3.94
C LEU A 14 -12.67 -2.91 -4.07
N SER A 15 -13.51 -3.53 -3.24
CA SER A 15 -13.79 -4.97 -3.34
C SER A 15 -14.46 -5.32 -4.66
N ASN A 16 -15.48 -4.55 -5.08
CA ASN A 16 -16.19 -4.77 -6.34
C ASN A 16 -15.25 -4.66 -7.55
N LEU A 17 -14.35 -3.67 -7.53
CA LEU A 17 -13.33 -3.51 -8.57
C LEU A 17 -12.35 -4.69 -8.57
N ALA A 18 -11.85 -5.10 -7.40
CA ALA A 18 -10.92 -6.22 -7.29
C ALA A 18 -11.55 -7.52 -7.82
N GLU A 19 -12.79 -7.84 -7.42
CA GLU A 19 -13.53 -9.00 -7.92
C GLU A 19 -13.76 -8.96 -9.43
N SER A 20 -14.10 -7.78 -9.97
CA SER A 20 -14.29 -7.58 -11.41
C SER A 20 -12.98 -7.85 -12.17
N ILE A 21 -11.86 -7.32 -11.69
CA ILE A 21 -10.53 -7.57 -12.27
C ILE A 21 -10.20 -9.06 -12.24
N ARG A 22 -10.43 -9.74 -11.10
CA ARG A 22 -10.19 -11.18 -10.97
C ARG A 22 -11.04 -12.00 -11.93
N THR A 23 -12.31 -11.64 -12.09
CA THR A 23 -13.22 -12.31 -13.01
C THR A 23 -12.72 -12.20 -14.45
N VAL A 24 -12.32 -10.99 -14.87
CA VAL A 24 -11.74 -10.77 -16.21
C VAL A 24 -10.42 -11.54 -16.38
N GLN A 25 -9.54 -11.54 -15.36
CA GLN A 25 -8.28 -12.30 -15.40
C GLN A 25 -8.51 -13.80 -15.55
N LYS A 26 -9.54 -14.35 -14.89
CA LYS A 26 -9.91 -15.75 -15.03
C LYS A 26 -10.39 -16.08 -16.43
N LEU A 27 -11.29 -15.25 -16.98
CA LEU A 27 -11.93 -15.51 -18.27
C LEU A 27 -11.01 -15.27 -19.46
N ALA A 28 -10.21 -14.20 -19.45
CA ALA A 28 -9.42 -13.79 -20.60
C ALA A 28 -7.94 -14.16 -20.52
N TYR A 29 -7.39 -14.38 -19.32
CA TYR A 29 -5.93 -14.44 -19.11
C TYR A 29 -5.47 -15.63 -18.24
N GLY A 30 -6.36 -16.55 -17.88
CA GLY A 30 -6.02 -17.77 -17.13
C GLY A 30 -5.39 -17.52 -15.75
N ASN A 31 -5.81 -16.47 -15.04
CA ASN A 31 -5.33 -16.12 -13.69
C ASN A 31 -3.82 -15.84 -13.58
N LYS A 32 -3.15 -15.44 -14.66
CA LYS A 32 -1.70 -15.14 -14.63
C LYS A 32 -1.37 -13.80 -13.95
N GLY A 33 -2.29 -12.84 -13.97
CA GLY A 33 -2.05 -11.51 -13.42
C GLY A 33 -2.13 -11.48 -11.90
N LYS A 34 -1.21 -10.74 -11.27
CA LYS A 34 -1.22 -10.48 -9.83
C LYS A 34 -1.84 -9.12 -9.52
N LEU A 35 -2.68 -9.05 -8.49
CA LEU A 35 -3.37 -7.84 -8.06
C LEU A 35 -2.86 -7.39 -6.69
N PHE A 36 -2.28 -6.20 -6.65
CA PHE A 36 -1.72 -5.60 -5.44
C PHE A 36 -2.49 -4.35 -5.03
N LEU A 37 -2.64 -4.14 -3.73
CA LEU A 37 -3.16 -2.91 -3.13
C LEU A 37 -2.00 -2.04 -2.61
N TYR A 38 -2.00 -0.75 -2.89
CA TYR A 38 -1.16 0.24 -2.23
C TYR A 38 -2.04 1.11 -1.33
N THR A 39 -1.71 1.22 -0.05
CA THR A 39 -2.51 1.97 0.94
C THR A 39 -1.67 2.53 2.09
N ALA A 40 -2.16 3.60 2.70
CA ALA A 40 -1.70 4.17 3.96
C ALA A 40 -2.61 3.82 5.16
N LEU A 41 -3.72 3.09 4.94
CA LEU A 41 -4.64 2.66 6.00
C LEU A 41 -4.49 1.17 6.34
N ALA A 42 -4.15 0.86 7.59
CA ALA A 42 -3.97 -0.51 8.05
C ALA A 42 -5.22 -1.10 8.73
N ASP A 43 -6.07 -0.29 9.37
CA ASP A 43 -7.18 -0.81 10.21
C ASP A 43 -8.16 -1.70 9.44
N MET A 44 -8.42 -1.37 8.18
CA MET A 44 -9.35 -2.14 7.33
C MET A 44 -8.66 -3.26 6.57
N LEU A 45 -7.32 -3.30 6.54
CA LEU A 45 -6.54 -4.22 5.70
C LEU A 45 -6.92 -5.69 5.93
N PRO A 46 -7.06 -6.19 7.18
CA PRO A 46 -7.46 -7.58 7.42
C PRO A 46 -8.76 -8.00 6.71
N ASN A 47 -9.73 -7.09 6.58
CA ASN A 47 -11.02 -7.38 5.97
C ASN A 47 -10.94 -7.50 4.43
N TYR A 48 -9.96 -6.83 3.80
CA TYR A 48 -9.85 -6.74 2.34
C TYR A 48 -8.65 -7.48 1.76
N ILE A 49 -7.72 -7.96 2.58
CA ILE A 49 -6.50 -8.65 2.12
C ILE A 49 -6.78 -9.87 1.22
N ARG A 50 -7.93 -10.53 1.42
CA ARG A 50 -8.36 -11.69 0.62
C ARG A 50 -8.50 -11.40 -0.87
N TYR A 51 -8.80 -10.16 -1.25
CA TYR A 51 -9.02 -9.77 -2.65
C TYR A 51 -7.70 -9.60 -3.43
N PHE A 52 -6.59 -9.44 -2.71
CA PHE A 52 -5.29 -9.09 -3.27
C PHE A 52 -4.28 -10.22 -3.10
N ASP A 53 -3.35 -10.34 -4.05
CA ASP A 53 -2.16 -11.20 -3.94
C ASP A 53 -1.09 -10.57 -3.06
N GLY A 54 -1.22 -9.28 -2.76
CA GLY A 54 -0.27 -8.60 -1.92
C GLY A 54 -0.64 -7.16 -1.64
N VAL A 55 0.01 -6.59 -0.64
CA VAL A 55 -0.21 -5.21 -0.19
C VAL A 55 1.10 -4.50 0.00
N VAL A 56 1.15 -3.25 -0.46
CA VAL A 56 2.19 -2.29 -0.14
C VAL A 56 1.58 -1.29 0.82
N TYR A 57 2.05 -1.33 2.07
CA TYR A 57 1.61 -0.42 3.12
C TYR A 57 2.69 0.65 3.37
N THR A 58 2.27 1.92 3.45
CA THR A 58 3.17 3.05 3.72
C THR A 58 2.55 3.93 4.80
N PRO A 59 2.91 3.74 6.08
CA PRO A 59 2.45 4.62 7.16
C PRO A 59 3.09 6.01 7.03
N HIS A 60 2.33 7.06 7.36
CA HIS A 60 2.74 8.46 7.24
C HIS A 60 2.71 9.23 8.57
N SER A 61 2.22 8.61 9.65
CA SER A 61 2.13 9.21 10.98
C SER A 61 2.35 8.20 12.11
N ALA A 62 2.55 8.71 13.33
CA ALA A 62 2.62 7.86 14.52
C ALA A 62 1.30 7.10 14.79
N ASN A 63 0.15 7.67 14.42
CA ASN A 63 -1.14 6.98 14.55
C ASN A 63 -1.23 5.79 13.59
N ASP A 64 -0.66 5.92 12.39
CA ASP A 64 -0.63 4.82 11.42
C ASP A 64 0.17 3.63 11.94
N VAL A 65 1.19 3.86 12.79
CA VAL A 65 1.93 2.78 13.46
C VAL A 65 1.03 2.00 14.40
N HIS A 66 0.12 2.66 15.13
CA HIS A 66 -0.85 1.94 15.98
C HIS A 66 -1.76 1.03 15.15
N SER A 67 -2.29 1.55 14.04
CA SER A 67 -3.11 0.77 13.11
C SER A 67 -2.31 -0.38 12.47
N LEU A 68 -1.04 -0.15 12.13
CA LEU A 68 -0.12 -1.19 11.65
C LEU A 68 0.04 -2.30 12.68
N LEU A 69 0.32 -1.99 13.94
CA LEU A 69 0.54 -2.99 14.98
C LEU A 69 -0.71 -3.85 15.20
N LYS A 70 -1.90 -3.24 15.22
CA LYS A 70 -3.16 -3.98 15.31
C LYS A 70 -3.36 -4.92 14.13
N ALA A 71 -3.21 -4.41 12.90
CA ALA A 71 -3.37 -5.20 11.70
C ALA A 71 -2.31 -6.32 11.61
N ASN A 72 -1.07 -6.02 11.98
CA ASN A 72 0.04 -6.97 11.96
C ASN A 72 -0.20 -8.13 12.93
N ASN A 73 -0.63 -7.84 14.17
CA ASN A 73 -0.94 -8.89 15.15
C ASN A 73 -2.07 -9.80 14.65
N PHE A 74 -3.13 -9.21 14.08
CA PHE A 74 -4.19 -10.00 13.46
C PHE A 74 -3.65 -10.88 12.32
N LEU A 75 -2.84 -10.34 11.43
CA LEU A 75 -2.28 -11.11 10.31
C LEU A 75 -1.34 -12.22 10.77
N LEU A 76 -0.62 -12.03 11.89
CA LEU A 76 0.22 -13.05 12.51
C LEU A 76 -0.64 -14.19 13.11
N ASP A 77 -1.70 -13.84 13.82
CA ASP A 77 -2.63 -14.80 14.44
C ASP A 77 -3.30 -15.70 13.38
N TYR A 78 -3.62 -15.15 12.21
CA TYR A 78 -4.29 -15.85 11.11
C TYR A 78 -3.38 -16.14 9.91
N LYS A 79 -2.06 -16.20 10.12
CA LYS A 79 -1.09 -16.29 9.01
C LYS A 79 -1.33 -17.49 8.11
N ASP A 80 -1.66 -18.65 8.67
CA ASP A 80 -1.78 -19.90 7.91
C ASP A 80 -3.04 -19.89 7.03
N GLU A 81 -4.06 -19.13 7.41
CA GLU A 81 -5.32 -18.98 6.66
C GLU A 81 -5.25 -17.84 5.63
N LEU A 82 -4.64 -16.72 6.00
CA LEU A 82 -4.71 -15.49 5.23
C LEU A 82 -3.46 -15.22 4.41
N MET A 83 -2.29 -15.73 4.79
CA MET A 83 -1.02 -15.29 4.23
C MET A 83 -0.43 -16.25 3.21
N GLU A 84 -1.05 -17.41 2.97
CA GLU A 84 -0.60 -18.33 1.94
C GLU A 84 -0.52 -17.61 0.59
N SER A 85 0.66 -17.63 -0.04
CA SER A 85 0.97 -16.99 -1.32
C SER A 85 0.85 -15.46 -1.40
N LYS A 86 0.59 -14.78 -0.27
CA LYS A 86 0.50 -13.31 -0.24
C LYS A 86 1.85 -12.64 -0.08
N SER A 87 2.01 -11.49 -0.73
CA SER A 87 3.23 -10.69 -0.63
C SER A 87 2.94 -9.36 0.05
N LEU A 88 3.49 -9.16 1.25
CA LEU A 88 3.38 -7.90 1.97
C LEU A 88 4.68 -7.12 1.90
N ARG A 89 4.56 -5.81 1.68
CA ARG A 89 5.67 -4.88 1.71
C ARG A 89 5.33 -3.68 2.59
N LEU A 90 6.24 -3.36 3.48
CA LEU A 90 6.13 -2.22 4.39
C LEU A 90 7.17 -1.18 3.99
N ASN A 91 6.73 -0.03 3.50
CA ASN A 91 7.61 1.08 3.19
C ASN A 91 7.70 1.99 4.42
N LEU A 92 8.88 2.09 5.05
CA LEU A 92 9.07 2.88 6.28
C LEU A 92 9.99 4.06 6.03
N PHE A 93 9.50 5.26 6.32
CA PHE A 93 10.36 6.43 6.44
C PHE A 93 11.02 6.49 7.82
N PRO A 94 12.21 7.11 7.97
CA PRO A 94 12.98 7.07 9.21
C PRO A 94 12.24 7.68 10.41
N ASP A 95 11.49 8.75 10.15
CA ASP A 95 10.64 9.44 11.12
C ASP A 95 9.42 8.62 11.56
N ILE A 96 8.98 7.64 10.77
CA ILE A 96 7.92 6.71 11.17
C ILE A 96 8.50 5.47 11.86
N LYS A 97 9.62 4.97 11.35
CA LYS A 97 10.31 3.78 11.88
C LYS A 97 10.62 3.89 13.38
N LYS A 98 11.01 5.09 13.85
CA LYS A 98 11.29 5.36 15.28
C LYS A 98 10.10 5.15 16.21
N HIS A 99 8.87 5.11 15.69
CA HIS A 99 7.66 4.88 16.47
C HIS A 99 7.30 3.40 16.60
N ILE A 100 7.98 2.51 15.86
CA ILE A 100 7.76 1.06 15.94
C ILE A 100 8.57 0.51 17.12
N PRO A 101 7.98 -0.25 18.06
CA PRO A 101 8.72 -0.89 19.13
C PRO A 101 9.78 -1.88 18.59
N ASP A 102 10.98 -1.88 19.15
CA ASP A 102 12.14 -2.67 18.67
C ASP A 102 11.88 -4.18 18.52
N ASN A 103 11.00 -4.75 19.36
CA ASN A 103 10.69 -6.19 19.38
C ASN A 103 9.42 -6.55 18.57
N THR A 104 8.96 -5.66 17.70
CA THR A 104 7.78 -5.93 16.86
C THR A 104 8.12 -7.01 15.82
N ASP A 105 7.38 -8.12 15.85
CA ASP A 105 7.49 -9.14 14.80
C ASP A 105 6.88 -8.63 13.50
N LEU A 106 7.73 -8.29 12.53
CA LEU A 106 7.35 -7.90 11.17
C LEU A 106 7.70 -8.97 10.13
N SER A 107 7.83 -10.23 10.54
CA SER A 107 8.26 -11.35 9.67
C SER A 107 7.38 -11.57 8.43
N LEU A 108 6.10 -11.19 8.49
CA LEU A 108 5.20 -11.22 7.34
C LEU A 108 5.52 -10.17 6.27
N TRP A 109 6.22 -9.09 6.65
CA TRP A 109 6.45 -7.92 5.81
C TRP A 109 7.86 -7.91 5.23
N LYS A 110 7.96 -7.68 3.92
CA LYS A 110 9.21 -7.20 3.32
C LYS A 110 9.36 -5.72 3.63
N VAL A 111 10.14 -5.40 4.66
CA VAL A 111 10.42 -4.01 5.04
C VAL A 111 11.37 -3.35 4.03
N LYS A 112 11.00 -2.17 3.56
CA LYS A 112 11.84 -1.30 2.74
C LYS A 112 12.01 0.04 3.45
N ASP A 113 13.25 0.40 3.73
CA ASP A 113 13.60 1.73 4.18
C ASP A 113 13.42 2.74 3.03
N MET A 114 12.67 3.79 3.32
CA MET A 114 12.35 4.88 2.39
C MET A 114 13.11 6.14 2.78
N GLN A 115 13.32 7.03 1.81
CA GLN A 115 13.90 8.34 2.05
C GLN A 115 13.03 9.38 1.36
N TRP A 116 12.83 10.51 2.02
CA TRP A 116 12.22 11.68 1.40
C TRP A 116 13.24 12.31 0.45
N ILE A 117 12.92 12.31 -0.84
CA ILE A 117 13.66 13.06 -1.83
C ILE A 117 12.93 14.39 -1.99
N LYS A 118 13.48 15.43 -1.36
CA LYS A 118 13.01 16.79 -1.57
C LYS A 118 13.25 17.18 -3.02
N ASP A 119 12.26 17.81 -3.65
CA ASP A 119 12.34 18.27 -5.04
C ASP A 119 12.80 17.16 -5.99
N CYS A 120 12.12 16.00 -5.92
CA CYS A 120 12.39 14.82 -6.75
C CYS A 120 12.66 15.26 -8.20
N PRO A 121 13.87 15.01 -8.73
CA PRO A 121 14.26 15.55 -10.01
C PRO A 121 13.32 15.03 -11.07
N VAL A 122 12.88 15.95 -11.92
CA VAL A 122 12.13 15.61 -13.11
C VAL A 122 13.03 14.74 -13.99
N PRO A 123 12.52 13.64 -14.58
CA PRO A 123 13.27 12.91 -15.59
C PRO A 123 13.85 13.85 -16.64
N ALA A 124 15.04 13.51 -17.17
CA ALA A 124 15.83 14.42 -18.01
C ALA A 124 15.09 14.91 -19.27
N ASP A 125 14.06 14.19 -19.69
CA ASP A 125 13.21 14.42 -20.86
C ASP A 125 11.80 14.95 -20.51
N GLU A 126 11.54 15.27 -19.25
CA GLU A 126 10.27 15.81 -18.77
C GLU A 126 10.43 17.25 -18.24
N GLU A 127 9.36 18.05 -18.35
CA GLU A 127 9.30 19.41 -17.82
C GLU A 127 8.20 19.49 -16.76
N PHE A 128 8.55 19.87 -15.52
CA PHE A 128 7.58 20.03 -14.44
C PHE A 128 6.98 21.43 -14.45
N LYS A 129 5.76 21.56 -14.98
CA LYS A 129 5.03 22.83 -15.04
C LYS A 129 4.16 23.01 -13.80
N ARG A 130 4.45 24.04 -12.99
CA ARG A 130 3.61 24.43 -11.84
C ARG A 130 2.52 25.37 -12.32
N VAL A 131 1.26 24.94 -12.24
CA VAL A 131 0.11 25.73 -12.70
C VAL A 131 0.05 27.13 -12.07
N ALA A 132 0.50 27.29 -10.83
CA ALA A 132 0.56 28.58 -10.15
C ALA A 132 1.53 29.58 -10.83
N GLU A 133 2.60 29.10 -11.46
CA GLU A 133 3.63 29.91 -12.10
C GLU A 133 3.35 30.14 -13.60
N LEU A 134 2.38 29.42 -14.18
CA LEU A 134 1.99 29.57 -15.59
C LEU A 134 1.15 30.83 -15.86
N TRP A 135 0.60 31.45 -14.82
CA TRP A 135 -0.20 32.68 -14.91
C TRP A 135 0.58 33.93 -14.48
N GLU A 136 1.85 33.80 -14.09
CA GLU A 136 2.74 34.92 -13.77
C GLU A 136 3.54 35.40 -15.00
N VAL A 137 2.91 35.45 -16.18
CA VAL A 137 3.51 36.02 -17.38
C VAL A 137 2.78 37.31 -17.77
N GLU A 138 3.50 38.42 -17.50
CA GLU A 138 3.42 39.81 -18.02
C GLU A 138 2.08 40.57 -18.01
#